data_AF-A0AAV3B0Z5-F1
#
_entry.id   AF-A0AAV3B0Z5-F1
#
_cell.length_a   1.000
_cell.length_b   1.000
_cell.length_c   1.000
_cell.angle_alpha   90.00
_cell.angle_beta   90.00
_cell.angle_gamma   90.00
#
_symmetry.space_group_name_H-M   'P 1'
#
loop_
_entity.id
_entity.type
_entity.pdbx_description
1 polymer ?
#
loop_
_entity_poly.entity_id
_entity_poly.type
_entity_poly.pdbx_seq_one_letter_code
_entity_poly.pdbx_strand_id
1 'polypeptide(L)'
;MMVSRRGVTYSQREKMIAEARRQEFVREDQIKRLNQEHQLEASLKSEERVEKKRYLRRLQDEEQERQMEEAIQQAEATKRLKELQLEQEERMAQELARIKQEKLKDEKLRQQIRENSLELRELEQKLKSAYLSRERAAQVAEKELLKYEKMKRESEIARKMKEEHERASEEELAKETRRYQEKLHYQRELETQLEEKEMKRQEAYQEFLREKILVDEIVRKIYEEDQMERQIKLEKMNATKRYIDEFKEQQTTWRKMEREKMEAENQRILAFGNMQQRREEDRMAQIREREEKKKAIQDMLSEHIQREQLQREELDQIREELYLEEQAEQARQREIEDLEKKIRQRLELQRTFEEQMAFKQIVQQAAKEEEEAFRQAMLAKFAEDDRIEQMNAQKRRMKQLEHKRAVEKLLEERRQQFIADKERELQERQEEEKREAFRRAIIEEERQKLLKQHATQLLGYLPKGIFKGEEDLNMFDEEFRKTFQKRSSDMFSEDGWDS
;
A
#
# COMPACT_ATOMS: atom_id res chain seq x y z
N MET A 1 23.77 -137.66 -112.05
CA MET A 1 24.46 -137.88 -113.34
C MET A 1 25.93 -138.12 -113.08
N MET A 2 26.55 -139.02 -113.85
CA MET A 2 27.82 -139.68 -113.59
C MET A 2 29.01 -138.72 -113.42
N VAL A 3 29.47 -138.51 -112.19
CA VAL A 3 30.89 -138.52 -111.83
C VAL A 3 30.97 -139.39 -110.57
N SER A 4 31.74 -140.47 -110.69
CA SER A 4 32.47 -141.17 -109.63
C SER A 4 32.04 -140.83 -108.20
N ARG A 5 31.47 -141.80 -107.46
CA ARG A 5 31.45 -141.76 -105.98
C ARG A 5 32.89 -141.81 -105.48
N ARG A 6 33.59 -140.68 -105.58
CA ARG A 6 34.64 -140.30 -104.64
C ARG A 6 33.90 -139.94 -103.37
N GLY A 7 34.17 -140.67 -102.29
CA GLY A 7 33.49 -140.46 -101.01
C GLY A 7 33.47 -138.98 -100.65
N VAL A 8 32.27 -138.44 -100.40
CA VAL A 8 32.13 -137.15 -99.73
C VAL A 8 32.70 -137.36 -98.35
N THR A 9 33.88 -136.81 -98.19
CA THR A 9 34.61 -136.83 -96.96
C THR A 9 33.80 -136.08 -95.90
N TYR A 10 33.91 -136.59 -94.68
CA TYR A 10 33.44 -136.02 -93.40
C TYR A 10 33.37 -134.48 -93.36
N SER A 11 34.32 -133.83 -94.02
CA SER A 11 34.43 -132.39 -94.27
C SER A 11 33.15 -131.67 -94.74
N GLN A 12 32.31 -132.24 -95.62
CA GLN A 12 31.20 -131.45 -96.19
C GLN A 12 29.95 -131.37 -95.30
N ARG A 13 29.68 -132.36 -94.45
CA ARG A 13 28.45 -132.42 -93.63
C ARG A 13 28.54 -131.56 -92.37
N GLU A 14 29.74 -131.42 -91.81
CA GLU A 14 30.01 -130.44 -90.75
C GLU A 14 29.72 -129.00 -91.20
N LYS A 15 29.88 -128.70 -92.50
CA LYS A 15 29.67 -127.34 -93.02
C LYS A 15 28.22 -126.85 -92.92
N MET A 16 27.23 -127.68 -93.22
CA MET A 16 25.82 -127.26 -93.26
C MET A 16 25.23 -127.02 -91.85
N ILE A 17 25.57 -127.86 -90.86
CA ILE A 17 25.14 -127.66 -89.46
C ILE A 17 25.81 -126.41 -88.88
N ALA A 18 27.05 -126.14 -89.29
CA ALA A 18 27.72 -124.90 -88.95
C ALA A 18 27.00 -123.66 -89.54
N GLU A 19 26.33 -123.77 -90.69
CA GLU A 19 25.63 -122.65 -91.34
C GLU A 19 24.29 -122.28 -90.70
N ALA A 20 23.43 -123.25 -90.32
CA ALA A 20 22.15 -122.94 -89.65
C ALA A 20 22.35 -122.36 -88.24
N ARG A 21 23.30 -122.90 -87.46
CA ARG A 21 23.71 -122.30 -86.18
C ARG A 21 24.27 -120.90 -86.39
N ARG A 22 24.99 -120.65 -87.49
CA ARG A 22 25.43 -119.29 -87.85
C ARG A 22 24.25 -118.35 -88.07
N GLN A 23 23.18 -118.76 -88.74
CA GLN A 23 22.05 -117.87 -89.04
C GLN A 23 21.19 -117.50 -87.81
N GLU A 24 20.88 -118.43 -86.91
CA GLU A 24 20.18 -118.10 -85.67
C GLU A 24 21.03 -117.23 -84.75
N PHE A 25 22.34 -117.51 -84.68
CA PHE A 25 23.29 -116.66 -83.97
C PHE A 25 23.25 -115.24 -84.55
N VAL A 26 23.14 -115.06 -85.87
CA VAL A 26 23.01 -113.74 -86.51
C VAL A 26 21.70 -113.03 -86.14
N ARG A 27 20.56 -113.74 -86.04
CA ARG A 27 19.27 -113.13 -85.67
C ARG A 27 19.20 -112.71 -84.20
N GLU A 28 19.63 -113.58 -83.29
CA GLU A 28 19.73 -113.20 -81.88
C GLU A 28 20.72 -112.06 -81.68
N ASP A 29 21.83 -112.07 -82.42
CA ASP A 29 22.79 -110.96 -82.42
C ASP A 29 22.15 -109.67 -82.95
N GLN A 30 21.29 -109.73 -83.97
CA GLN A 30 20.54 -108.57 -84.46
C GLN A 30 19.52 -108.02 -83.44
N ILE A 31 18.75 -108.87 -82.74
CA ILE A 31 17.80 -108.41 -81.71
C ILE A 31 18.53 -107.85 -80.49
N LYS A 32 19.65 -108.48 -80.09
CA LYS A 32 20.53 -107.94 -79.04
C LYS A 32 21.07 -106.57 -79.45
N ARG A 33 21.48 -106.39 -80.71
CA ARG A 33 21.90 -105.09 -81.25
C ARG A 33 20.76 -104.05 -81.22
N LEU A 34 19.54 -104.39 -81.65
CA LEU A 34 18.41 -103.44 -81.63
C LEU A 34 18.00 -103.04 -80.21
N ASN A 35 17.98 -103.98 -79.26
CA ASN A 35 17.70 -103.67 -77.85
C ASN A 35 18.82 -102.83 -77.23
N GLN A 36 20.08 -103.11 -77.58
CA GLN A 36 21.21 -102.26 -77.22
C GLN A 36 21.06 -100.86 -77.82
N GLU A 37 20.67 -100.73 -79.08
CA GLU A 37 20.42 -99.44 -79.75
C GLU A 37 19.28 -98.66 -79.07
N HIS A 38 18.16 -99.28 -78.73
CA HIS A 38 17.07 -98.60 -78.03
C HIS A 38 17.45 -98.19 -76.59
N GLN A 39 18.20 -99.02 -75.87
CA GLN A 39 18.73 -98.65 -74.55
C GLN A 39 19.73 -97.50 -74.66
N LEU A 40 20.58 -97.49 -75.69
CA LEU A 40 21.47 -96.39 -75.99
C LEU A 40 20.68 -95.12 -76.33
N GLU A 41 19.64 -95.20 -77.15
CA GLU A 41 18.81 -94.04 -77.52
C GLU A 41 18.05 -93.45 -76.32
N ALA A 42 17.51 -94.29 -75.44
CA ALA A 42 16.87 -93.84 -74.19
C ALA A 42 17.88 -93.22 -73.22
N SER A 43 19.09 -93.79 -73.15
CA SER A 43 20.21 -93.25 -72.37
C SER A 43 20.62 -91.89 -72.91
N LEU A 44 20.81 -91.74 -74.22
CA LEU A 44 21.13 -90.48 -74.89
C LEU A 44 20.06 -89.41 -74.64
N LYS A 45 18.77 -89.73 -74.76
CA LYS A 45 17.67 -88.77 -74.46
C LYS A 45 17.63 -88.39 -72.97
N SER A 46 17.98 -89.31 -72.08
CA SER A 46 18.08 -89.03 -70.65
C SER A 46 19.30 -88.15 -70.34
N GLU A 47 20.42 -88.39 -71.01
CA GLU A 47 21.64 -87.57 -70.95
C GLU A 47 21.35 -86.16 -71.47
N GLU A 48 20.71 -86.00 -72.62
CA GLU A 48 20.30 -84.68 -73.13
C GLU A 48 19.39 -83.92 -72.16
N ARG A 49 18.46 -84.61 -71.46
CA ARG A 49 17.60 -83.99 -70.44
C ARG A 49 18.39 -83.59 -69.19
N VAL A 50 19.32 -84.43 -68.76
CA VAL A 50 20.23 -84.14 -67.64
C VAL A 50 21.14 -82.98 -67.99
N GLU A 51 21.68 -82.93 -69.21
CA GLU A 51 22.48 -81.82 -69.72
C GLU A 51 21.68 -80.52 -69.79
N LYS A 52 20.44 -80.55 -70.32
CA LYS A 52 19.55 -79.38 -70.30
C LYS A 52 19.24 -78.90 -68.89
N LYS A 53 18.99 -79.81 -67.94
CA LYS A 53 18.79 -79.43 -66.52
C LYS A 53 20.06 -78.87 -65.88
N ARG A 54 21.24 -79.43 -66.18
CA ARG A 54 22.54 -78.92 -65.73
C ARG A 54 22.84 -77.55 -66.33
N TYR A 55 22.43 -77.31 -67.58
CA TYR A 55 22.57 -76.03 -68.25
C TYR A 55 21.63 -74.97 -67.64
N LEU A 56 20.35 -75.31 -67.44
CA LEU A 56 19.38 -74.42 -66.78
C LEU A 56 19.77 -74.11 -65.32
N ARG A 57 20.29 -75.10 -64.59
CA ARG A 57 20.80 -74.87 -63.23
C ARG A 57 22.00 -73.93 -63.24
N ARG A 58 22.95 -74.12 -64.16
CA ARG A 58 24.08 -73.20 -64.33
C ARG A 58 23.63 -71.77 -64.66
N LEU A 59 22.68 -71.61 -65.58
CA LEU A 59 22.09 -70.31 -65.88
C LEU A 59 21.43 -69.68 -64.66
N GLN A 60 20.68 -70.47 -63.89
CA GLN A 60 20.02 -69.99 -62.68
C GLN A 60 21.04 -69.60 -61.59
N ASP A 61 22.10 -70.38 -61.42
CA ASP A 61 23.19 -70.09 -60.49
C ASP A 61 23.92 -68.81 -60.93
N GLU A 62 24.21 -68.64 -62.22
CA GLU A 62 24.80 -67.42 -62.79
C GLU A 62 23.88 -66.19 -62.62
N GLU A 63 22.58 -66.34 -62.81
CA GLU A 63 21.60 -65.26 -62.57
C GLU A 63 21.52 -64.89 -61.07
N GLN A 64 21.56 -65.87 -60.18
CA GLN A 64 21.58 -65.64 -58.73
C GLN A 64 22.88 -64.97 -58.28
N GLU A 65 24.02 -65.38 -58.83
CA GLU A 65 25.32 -64.74 -58.58
C GLU A 65 25.28 -63.27 -59.03
N ARG A 66 24.75 -62.98 -60.21
CA ARG A 66 24.58 -61.59 -60.68
C ARG A 66 23.67 -60.77 -59.78
N GLN A 67 22.52 -61.31 -59.38
CA GLN A 67 21.60 -60.61 -58.47
C GLN A 67 22.25 -60.34 -57.10
N MET A 68 23.03 -61.30 -56.60
CA MET A 68 23.78 -61.14 -55.36
C MET A 68 24.87 -60.09 -55.50
N GLU A 69 25.63 -60.09 -56.60
CA GLU A 69 26.64 -59.07 -56.91
C GLU A 69 26.02 -57.68 -57.02
N GLU A 70 24.92 -57.53 -57.74
CA GLU A 70 24.17 -56.27 -57.85
C GLU A 70 23.65 -55.81 -56.49
N ALA A 71 23.13 -56.71 -55.66
CA ALA A 71 22.68 -56.38 -54.31
C ALA A 71 23.85 -55.93 -53.41
N ILE A 72 25.02 -56.56 -53.51
CA ILE A 72 26.23 -56.15 -52.79
C ILE A 72 26.67 -54.77 -53.26
N GLN A 73 26.73 -54.52 -54.57
CA GLN A 73 27.10 -53.23 -55.13
C GLN A 73 26.12 -52.12 -54.72
N GLN A 74 24.82 -52.40 -54.71
CA GLN A 74 23.79 -51.48 -54.22
C GLN A 74 23.92 -51.24 -52.71
N ALA A 75 24.21 -52.28 -51.92
CA ALA A 75 24.44 -52.15 -50.47
C ALA A 75 25.69 -51.32 -50.17
N GLU A 76 26.77 -51.50 -50.94
CA GLU A 76 27.97 -50.67 -50.83
C GLU A 76 27.71 -49.22 -51.26
N ALA A 77 26.99 -49.01 -52.37
CA ALA A 77 26.63 -47.66 -52.83
C ALA A 77 25.76 -46.93 -51.80
N THR A 78 24.76 -47.61 -51.22
CA THR A 78 23.92 -47.04 -50.17
C THR A 78 24.69 -46.78 -48.86
N LYS A 79 25.64 -47.64 -48.49
CA LYS A 79 26.55 -47.36 -47.36
C LYS A 79 27.40 -46.11 -47.62
N ARG A 80 28.03 -46.00 -48.79
CA ARG A 80 28.82 -44.82 -49.16
C ARG A 80 27.98 -43.54 -49.20
N LEU A 81 26.75 -43.61 -49.71
CA LEU A 81 25.82 -42.47 -49.69
C LEU A 81 25.46 -42.06 -48.26
N LYS A 82 25.22 -43.02 -47.36
CA LYS A 82 24.95 -42.74 -45.93
C LYS A 82 26.16 -42.15 -45.23
N GLU A 83 27.36 -42.65 -45.50
CA GLU A 83 28.61 -42.09 -44.96
C GLU A 83 28.80 -40.63 -45.41
N LEU A 84 28.61 -40.35 -46.70
CA LEU A 84 28.67 -38.97 -47.23
C LEU A 84 27.58 -38.07 -46.62
N GLN A 85 26.37 -38.58 -46.37
CA GLN A 85 25.31 -37.85 -45.68
C GLN A 85 25.68 -37.53 -44.24
N LEU A 86 26.20 -38.51 -43.49
CA LEU A 86 26.66 -38.32 -42.12
C LEU A 86 27.81 -37.31 -42.05
N GLU A 87 28.78 -37.37 -42.95
CA GLU A 87 29.87 -36.39 -43.01
C GLU A 87 29.35 -34.96 -43.28
N GLN A 88 28.35 -34.83 -44.16
CA GLN A 88 27.70 -33.53 -44.41
C GLN A 88 26.94 -33.05 -43.17
N GLU A 89 26.17 -33.92 -42.52
CA GLU A 89 25.45 -33.60 -41.29
C GLU A 89 26.40 -33.20 -40.16
N GLU A 90 27.53 -33.89 -40.00
CA GLU A 90 28.55 -33.56 -39.00
C GLU A 90 29.19 -32.20 -39.28
N ARG A 91 29.55 -31.90 -40.54
CA ARG A 91 30.06 -30.58 -40.93
C ARG A 91 29.03 -29.49 -40.65
N MET A 92 27.78 -29.71 -41.01
CA MET A 92 26.69 -28.78 -40.73
C MET A 92 26.48 -28.61 -39.21
N ALA A 93 26.55 -29.68 -38.43
CA ALA A 93 26.43 -29.63 -36.97
C ALA A 93 27.59 -28.86 -36.33
N GLN A 94 28.82 -29.04 -36.82
CA GLN A 94 30.01 -28.30 -36.38
C GLN A 94 29.90 -26.81 -36.71
N GLU A 95 29.50 -26.44 -37.91
CA GLU A 95 29.29 -25.05 -38.29
C GLU A 95 28.14 -24.41 -37.49
N LEU A 96 27.04 -25.13 -37.28
CA LEU A 96 25.94 -24.67 -36.42
C LEU A 96 26.40 -24.51 -34.97
N ALA A 97 27.23 -25.41 -34.45
CA ALA A 97 27.80 -25.31 -33.11
C ALA A 97 28.74 -24.11 -33.01
N ARG A 98 29.57 -23.86 -34.02
CA ARG A 98 30.45 -22.69 -34.11
C ARG A 98 29.65 -21.39 -34.11
N ILE A 99 28.63 -21.27 -34.97
CA ILE A 99 27.75 -20.10 -35.02
C ILE A 99 27.05 -19.88 -33.67
N LYS A 100 26.58 -20.95 -33.02
CA LYS A 100 25.98 -20.85 -31.67
C LYS A 100 26.99 -20.38 -30.63
N GLN A 101 28.21 -20.89 -30.65
CA GLN A 101 29.26 -20.48 -29.73
C GLN A 101 29.69 -19.02 -29.94
N GLU A 102 29.82 -18.57 -31.19
CA GLU A 102 30.11 -17.17 -31.52
C GLU A 102 28.99 -16.25 -31.02
N LYS A 103 27.71 -16.60 -31.26
CA LYS A 103 26.56 -15.86 -30.69
C LYS A 103 26.59 -15.80 -29.16
N LEU A 104 26.88 -16.92 -28.49
CA LEU A 104 26.98 -16.95 -27.03
C LEU A 104 28.14 -16.09 -26.51
N LYS A 105 29.29 -16.11 -27.19
CA LYS A 105 30.43 -15.25 -26.85
C LYS A 105 30.04 -13.77 -26.98
N ASP A 106 29.37 -13.41 -28.07
CA ASP A 106 28.90 -12.04 -28.32
C ASP A 106 27.86 -11.60 -27.28
N GLU A 107 26.90 -12.46 -26.93
CA GLU A 107 25.91 -12.18 -25.89
C GLU A 107 26.56 -12.03 -24.52
N LYS A 108 27.53 -12.88 -24.17
CA LYS A 108 28.28 -12.78 -22.92
C LYS A 108 29.14 -11.53 -22.86
N LEU A 109 29.77 -11.16 -23.96
CA LEU A 109 30.50 -9.90 -24.08
C LEU A 109 29.57 -8.69 -23.89
N ARG A 110 28.40 -8.70 -24.56
CA ARG A 110 27.38 -7.65 -24.38
C ARG A 110 26.85 -7.60 -22.95
N GLN A 111 26.63 -8.74 -22.30
CA GLN A 111 26.24 -8.81 -20.88
C GLN A 111 27.29 -8.15 -19.99
N GLN A 112 28.57 -8.52 -20.15
CA GLN A 112 29.67 -7.88 -19.41
C GLN A 112 29.75 -6.38 -19.65
N ILE A 113 29.51 -5.92 -20.88
CA ILE A 113 29.50 -4.48 -21.20
C ILE A 113 28.30 -3.78 -20.54
N ARG A 114 27.10 -4.38 -20.53
CA ARG A 114 25.92 -3.83 -19.82
C ARG A 114 26.17 -3.70 -18.33
N GLU A 115 26.73 -4.73 -17.71
CA GLU A 115 27.01 -4.74 -16.27
C GLU A 115 28.12 -3.73 -15.90
N ASN A 116 29.16 -3.61 -16.72
CA ASN A 116 30.34 -2.79 -16.41
C ASN A 116 30.28 -1.35 -16.94
N SER A 117 29.35 -1.00 -17.82
CA SER A 117 29.23 0.37 -18.34
C SER A 117 28.37 1.23 -17.43
N LEU A 118 28.90 2.38 -17.04
CA LEU A 118 28.17 3.35 -16.22
C LEU A 118 27.02 3.99 -17.01
N GLU A 119 27.22 4.32 -18.29
CA GLU A 119 26.21 4.94 -19.14
C GLU A 119 24.92 4.10 -19.25
N LEU A 120 25.04 2.79 -19.47
CA LEU A 120 23.87 1.91 -19.57
C LEU A 120 23.19 1.74 -18.22
N ARG A 121 23.96 1.66 -17.13
CA ARG A 121 23.40 1.57 -15.77
C ARG A 121 22.63 2.83 -15.39
N GLU A 122 23.16 4.01 -15.69
CA GLU A 122 22.47 5.29 -15.47
C GLU A 122 21.20 5.39 -16.32
N LEU A 123 21.26 4.96 -17.59
CA LEU A 123 20.10 4.92 -18.46
C LEU A 123 19.03 3.94 -17.92
N GLU A 124 19.41 2.75 -17.49
CA GLU A 124 18.51 1.80 -16.84
C GLU A 124 17.90 2.38 -15.56
N GLN A 125 18.67 3.06 -14.72
CA GLN A 125 18.16 3.72 -13.51
C GLN A 125 17.15 4.82 -13.87
N LYS A 126 17.43 5.65 -14.88
CA LYS A 126 16.49 6.64 -15.41
C LYS A 126 15.22 5.98 -15.92
N LEU A 127 15.32 4.90 -16.69
CA LEU A 127 14.14 4.15 -17.17
C LEU A 127 13.34 3.52 -16.02
N LYS A 128 14.00 2.93 -15.02
CA LYS A 128 13.33 2.41 -13.81
C LYS A 128 12.61 3.52 -13.05
N SER A 129 13.23 4.68 -12.90
CA SER A 129 12.59 5.85 -12.28
C SER A 129 11.37 6.34 -13.06
N ALA A 130 11.40 6.25 -14.39
CA ALA A 130 10.29 6.57 -15.27
C ALA A 130 9.11 5.62 -15.04
N TYR A 131 9.37 4.31 -14.95
CA TYR A 131 8.34 3.32 -14.62
C TYR A 131 7.72 3.59 -13.25
N LEU A 132 8.54 3.88 -12.23
CA LEU A 132 8.04 4.27 -10.91
C LEU A 132 7.20 5.54 -10.95
N SER A 133 7.56 6.52 -11.79
CA SER A 133 6.76 7.73 -11.97
C SER A 133 5.43 7.46 -12.68
N ARG A 134 5.42 6.58 -13.68
CA ARG A 134 4.19 6.12 -14.35
C ARG A 134 3.26 5.40 -13.38
N GLU A 135 3.80 4.49 -12.57
CA GLU A 135 3.04 3.77 -11.55
C GLU A 135 2.50 4.71 -10.47
N ARG A 136 3.30 5.68 -10.00
CA ARG A 136 2.85 6.70 -9.07
C ARG A 136 1.69 7.53 -9.64
N ALA A 137 1.78 7.93 -10.91
CA ALA A 137 0.71 8.67 -11.57
C ALA A 137 -0.59 7.84 -11.67
N ALA A 138 -0.49 6.55 -11.99
CA ALA A 138 -1.63 5.64 -11.96
C ALA A 138 -2.25 5.53 -10.56
N GLN A 139 -1.42 5.39 -9.51
CA GLN A 139 -1.90 5.35 -8.12
C GLN A 139 -2.58 6.65 -7.69
N VAL A 140 -2.09 7.81 -8.13
CA VAL A 140 -2.72 9.11 -7.85
C VAL A 140 -4.08 9.18 -8.52
N ALA A 141 -4.18 8.81 -9.80
CA ALA A 141 -5.44 8.77 -10.52
C ALA A 141 -6.45 7.81 -9.87
N GLU A 142 -6.02 6.62 -9.43
CA GLU A 142 -6.85 5.68 -8.68
C GLU A 142 -7.35 6.28 -7.35
N LYS A 143 -6.45 6.93 -6.60
CA LYS A 143 -6.82 7.60 -5.34
C LYS A 143 -7.82 8.73 -5.59
N GLU A 144 -7.67 9.50 -6.66
CA GLU A 144 -8.60 10.55 -7.03
C GLU A 144 -9.97 9.98 -7.39
N LEU A 145 -10.02 8.92 -8.21
CA LEU A 145 -11.27 8.20 -8.51
C LEU A 145 -11.95 7.72 -7.23
N LEU A 146 -11.20 7.10 -6.31
CA LEU A 146 -11.73 6.67 -5.01
C LEU A 146 -12.25 7.83 -4.16
N LYS A 147 -11.59 9.00 -4.19
CA LYS A 147 -12.08 10.21 -3.51
C LYS A 147 -13.41 10.67 -4.12
N TYR A 148 -13.52 10.73 -5.44
CA TYR A 148 -14.76 11.10 -6.12
C TYR A 148 -15.90 10.12 -5.81
N GLU A 149 -15.62 8.81 -5.78
CA GLU A 149 -16.60 7.81 -5.38
C GLU A 149 -17.06 7.98 -3.93
N LYS A 150 -16.13 8.25 -3.01
CA LYS A 150 -16.46 8.54 -1.61
C LYS A 150 -17.32 9.78 -1.47
N MET A 151 -16.95 10.89 -2.13
CA MET A 151 -17.76 12.12 -2.13
C MET A 151 -19.16 11.87 -2.69
N LYS A 152 -19.28 11.06 -3.74
CA LYS A 152 -20.60 10.67 -4.29
C LYS A 152 -21.42 9.88 -3.26
N ARG A 153 -20.82 8.90 -2.59
CA ARG A 153 -21.49 8.12 -1.53
C ARG A 153 -21.88 8.98 -0.33
N GLU A 154 -21.01 9.87 0.12
CA GLU A 154 -21.27 10.81 1.21
C GLU A 154 -22.41 11.78 0.85
N SER A 155 -22.44 12.27 -0.39
CA SER A 155 -23.53 13.10 -0.92
C SER A 155 -24.86 12.33 -0.94
N GLU A 156 -24.86 11.07 -1.37
CA GLU A 156 -26.05 10.20 -1.34
C GLU A 156 -26.54 9.94 0.10
N ILE A 157 -25.62 9.70 1.04
CA ILE A 157 -25.94 9.55 2.46
C ILE A 157 -26.53 10.85 3.02
N ALA A 158 -25.89 11.99 2.76
CA ALA A 158 -26.37 13.29 3.21
C ALA A 158 -27.78 13.60 2.65
N ARG A 159 -28.06 13.21 1.40
CA ARG A 159 -29.41 13.34 0.83
C ARG A 159 -30.43 12.50 1.58
N LYS A 160 -30.13 11.22 1.84
CA LYS A 160 -31.02 10.35 2.63
C LYS A 160 -31.23 10.87 4.06
N MET A 161 -30.18 11.37 4.70
CA MET A 161 -30.28 11.94 6.05
C MET A 161 -31.16 13.21 6.07
N LYS A 162 -31.09 14.04 5.03
CA LYS A 162 -31.99 15.19 4.87
C LYS A 162 -33.44 14.75 4.67
N GLU A 163 -33.68 13.79 3.77
CA GLU A 163 -35.02 13.23 3.53
C GLU A 163 -35.63 12.66 4.84
N GLU A 164 -34.85 11.93 5.64
CA GLU A 164 -35.30 11.41 6.94
C GLU A 164 -35.54 12.53 7.98
N HIS A 165 -34.69 13.57 8.01
CA HIS A 165 -34.88 14.72 8.89
C HIS A 165 -36.14 15.52 8.54
N GLU A 166 -36.39 15.73 7.25
CA GLU A 166 -37.61 16.38 6.75
C GLU A 166 -38.85 15.58 7.15
N ARG A 167 -38.85 14.25 6.98
CA ARG A 167 -39.96 13.38 7.45
C ARG A 167 -40.19 13.51 8.95
N ALA A 168 -39.14 13.48 9.76
CA ALA A 168 -39.25 13.64 11.21
C ALA A 168 -39.82 15.03 11.58
N SER A 169 -39.39 16.08 10.88
CA SER A 169 -39.93 17.44 11.07
C SER A 169 -41.41 17.53 10.70
N GLU A 170 -41.84 16.91 9.60
CA GLU A 170 -43.25 16.86 9.19
C GLU A 170 -44.09 16.11 10.23
N GLU A 171 -43.60 15.01 10.79
CA GLU A 171 -44.27 14.27 11.86
C GLU A 171 -44.42 15.10 13.15
N GLU A 172 -43.39 15.85 13.55
CA GLU A 172 -43.49 16.74 14.71
C GLU A 172 -44.49 17.88 14.47
N LEU A 173 -44.49 18.52 13.30
CA LEU A 173 -45.51 19.50 12.92
C LEU A 173 -46.92 18.88 12.93
N ALA A 174 -47.08 17.64 12.48
CA ALA A 174 -48.34 16.92 12.53
C ALA A 174 -48.80 16.64 13.98
N LYS A 175 -47.88 16.33 14.90
CA LYS A 175 -48.19 16.18 16.33
C LYS A 175 -48.56 17.51 16.97
N GLU A 176 -47.85 18.59 16.65
CA GLU A 176 -48.16 19.93 17.15
C GLU A 176 -49.52 20.42 16.67
N THR A 177 -49.85 20.23 15.39
CA THR A 177 -51.17 20.58 14.84
C THR A 177 -52.29 19.76 15.50
N ARG A 178 -52.09 18.46 15.75
CA ARG A 178 -53.05 17.65 16.52
C ARG A 178 -53.25 18.17 17.95
N ARG A 179 -52.16 18.46 18.68
CA ARG A 179 -52.24 19.06 20.03
C ARG A 179 -52.95 20.41 20.01
N TYR A 180 -52.73 21.21 18.96
CA TYR A 180 -53.41 22.48 18.80
C TYR A 180 -54.91 22.30 18.55
N GLN A 181 -55.30 21.35 17.70
CA GLN A 181 -56.70 20.98 17.49
C GLN A 181 -57.37 20.48 18.78
N GLU A 182 -56.71 19.63 19.55
CA GLU A 182 -57.21 19.16 20.86
C GLU A 182 -57.40 20.32 21.83
N LYS A 183 -56.46 21.28 21.89
CA LYS A 183 -56.61 22.50 22.71
C LYS A 183 -57.80 23.35 22.27
N LEU A 184 -58.01 23.51 20.96
CA LEU A 184 -59.17 24.25 20.44
C LEU A 184 -60.49 23.54 20.77
N HIS A 185 -60.54 22.21 20.66
CA HIS A 185 -61.70 21.43 21.08
C HIS A 185 -61.99 21.61 22.57
N TYR A 186 -60.96 21.49 23.41
CA TYR A 186 -61.09 21.71 24.84
C TYR A 186 -61.53 23.15 25.20
N GLN A 187 -61.02 24.16 24.50
CA GLN A 187 -61.47 25.54 24.67
C GLN A 187 -62.95 25.72 24.35
N ARG A 188 -63.43 25.16 23.23
CA ARG A 188 -64.85 25.19 22.87
C ARG A 188 -65.73 24.49 23.92
N GLU A 189 -65.28 23.37 24.47
CA GLU A 189 -65.98 22.68 25.56
C GLU A 189 -66.03 23.51 26.86
N LEU A 190 -64.98 24.28 27.16
CA LEU A 190 -65.00 25.20 28.29
C LEU A 190 -65.93 26.39 28.06
N GLU A 191 -65.95 26.95 26.84
CA GLU A 191 -66.86 28.02 26.45
C GLU A 191 -68.32 27.58 26.61
N THR A 192 -68.70 26.40 26.13
CA THR A 192 -70.06 25.86 26.34
C THR A 192 -70.38 25.64 27.81
N GLN A 193 -69.44 25.17 28.63
CA GLN A 193 -69.65 25.06 30.07
C GLN A 193 -69.84 26.43 30.76
N LEU A 194 -69.18 27.48 30.28
CA LEU A 194 -69.36 28.84 30.79
C LEU A 194 -70.73 29.39 30.38
N GLU A 195 -71.12 29.21 29.11
CA GLU A 195 -72.45 29.58 28.61
C GLU A 195 -73.56 28.87 29.43
N GLU A 196 -73.41 27.57 29.69
CA GLU A 196 -74.36 26.82 30.53
C GLU A 196 -74.43 27.37 31.97
N LYS A 197 -73.29 27.77 32.55
CA LYS A 197 -73.26 28.40 33.89
C LYS A 197 -73.91 29.77 33.89
N GLU A 198 -73.73 30.56 32.83
CA GLU A 198 -74.37 31.86 32.67
C GLU A 198 -75.88 31.73 32.51
N MET A 199 -76.35 30.77 31.70
CA MET A 199 -77.77 30.46 31.57
C MET A 199 -78.39 30.05 32.91
N LYS A 200 -77.74 29.16 33.67
CA LYS A 200 -78.19 28.79 35.03
C LYS A 200 -78.22 29.98 35.99
N ARG A 201 -77.26 30.91 35.88
CA ARG A 201 -77.27 32.16 36.66
C ARG A 201 -78.44 33.06 36.29
N GLN A 202 -78.78 33.16 35.01
CA GLN A 202 -79.92 33.93 34.54
C GLN A 202 -81.25 33.33 35.04
N GLU A 203 -81.40 32.00 34.98
CA GLU A 203 -82.55 31.28 35.52
C GLU A 203 -82.70 31.52 37.04
N ALA A 204 -81.62 31.33 37.81
CA ALA A 204 -81.63 31.59 39.25
C ALA A 204 -81.93 33.07 39.58
N TYR A 205 -81.46 34.01 38.76
CA TYR A 205 -81.79 35.43 38.92
C TYR A 205 -83.27 35.72 38.66
N GLN A 206 -83.88 35.07 37.65
CA GLN A 206 -85.31 35.19 37.40
C GLN A 206 -86.15 34.60 38.54
N GLU A 207 -85.72 33.47 39.11
CA GLU A 207 -86.35 32.88 40.30
C GLU A 207 -86.24 33.82 41.51
N PHE A 208 -85.05 34.37 41.77
CA PHE A 208 -84.84 35.36 42.83
C PHE A 208 -85.75 36.59 42.67
N LEU A 209 -85.93 37.11 41.46
CA LEU A 209 -86.84 38.23 41.23
C LEU A 209 -88.30 37.87 41.53
N ARG A 210 -88.74 36.65 41.19
CA ARG A 210 -90.08 36.15 41.54
C ARG A 210 -90.24 36.03 43.06
N GLU A 211 -89.25 35.46 43.74
CA GLU A 211 -89.23 35.37 45.20
C GLU A 211 -89.21 36.75 45.86
N LYS A 212 -88.44 37.70 45.34
CA LYS A 212 -88.38 39.07 45.86
C LYS A 212 -89.74 39.74 45.78
N ILE A 213 -90.47 39.61 44.67
CA ILE A 213 -91.83 40.15 44.54
C ILE A 213 -92.76 39.54 45.59
N LEU A 214 -92.69 38.21 45.80
CA LEU A 214 -93.49 37.52 46.83
C LEU A 214 -93.11 37.98 48.25
N VAL A 215 -91.82 38.15 48.53
CA VAL A 215 -91.33 38.63 49.82
C VAL A 215 -91.75 40.08 50.07
N ASP A 216 -91.67 40.95 49.05
CA ASP A 216 -92.11 42.34 49.14
C ASP A 216 -93.63 42.43 49.41
N GLU A 217 -94.43 41.52 48.84
CA GLU A 217 -95.86 41.38 49.16
C GLU A 217 -96.10 40.96 50.63
N ILE A 218 -95.29 40.04 51.16
CA ILE A 218 -95.36 39.62 52.57
C ILE A 218 -94.95 40.78 53.49
N VAL A 219 -93.84 41.47 53.20
CA VAL A 219 -93.36 42.61 53.98
C VAL A 219 -94.39 43.73 53.98
N ARG A 220 -95.07 43.98 52.86
CA ARG A 220 -96.16 44.95 52.79
C ARG A 220 -97.33 44.56 53.70
N LYS A 221 -97.74 43.29 53.72
CA LYS A 221 -98.77 42.79 54.65
C LYS A 221 -98.34 42.95 56.11
N ILE A 222 -97.09 42.66 56.45
CA ILE A 222 -96.55 42.88 57.80
C ILE A 222 -96.58 44.37 58.16
N TYR A 223 -96.21 45.27 57.26
CA TYR A 223 -96.29 46.71 57.51
C TYR A 223 -97.72 47.20 57.73
N GLU A 224 -98.68 46.67 56.99
CA GLU A 224 -100.10 46.96 57.17
C GLU A 224 -100.61 46.44 58.53
N GLU A 225 -100.20 45.25 58.95
CA GLU A 225 -100.50 44.69 60.28
C GLU A 225 -99.83 45.49 61.42
N ASP A 226 -98.55 45.86 61.28
CA ASP A 226 -97.79 46.66 62.25
C ASP A 226 -98.36 48.08 62.41
N GLN A 227 -98.87 48.68 61.33
CA GLN A 227 -99.57 49.98 61.38
C GLN A 227 -100.84 49.89 62.24
N MET A 228 -101.62 48.83 62.06
CA MET A 228 -102.82 48.58 62.87
C MET A 228 -102.46 48.32 64.33
N GLU A 229 -101.41 47.55 64.62
CA GLU A 229 -100.91 47.37 65.98
C GLU A 229 -100.42 48.67 66.63
N ARG A 230 -99.72 49.52 65.88
CA ARG A 230 -99.24 50.82 66.37
C ARG A 230 -100.38 51.75 66.75
N GLN A 231 -101.47 51.76 65.97
CA GLN A 231 -102.67 52.55 66.31
C GLN A 231 -103.30 52.05 67.62
N ILE A 232 -103.44 50.73 67.79
CA ILE A 232 -103.94 50.12 69.04
C ILE A 232 -103.02 50.43 70.23
N LYS A 233 -101.69 50.40 70.03
CA LYS A 233 -100.71 50.75 71.07
C LYS A 233 -100.78 52.24 71.44
N LEU A 234 -100.95 53.14 70.49
CA LEU A 234 -101.09 54.58 70.73
C LEU A 234 -102.34 54.92 71.57
N GLU A 235 -103.46 54.25 71.30
CA GLU A 235 -104.68 54.40 72.10
C GLU A 235 -104.49 53.90 73.55
N LYS A 236 -103.83 52.75 73.73
CA LYS A 236 -103.46 52.23 75.06
C LYS A 236 -102.44 53.12 75.78
N MET A 237 -101.50 53.72 75.04
CA MET A 237 -100.46 54.60 75.60
C MET A 237 -101.01 55.98 76.00
N ASN A 238 -102.03 56.51 75.30
CA ASN A 238 -102.68 57.75 75.70
C ASN A 238 -103.53 57.57 76.98
N ALA A 239 -104.12 56.39 77.17
CA ALA A 239 -104.79 56.03 78.42
C ALA A 239 -103.80 55.92 79.60
N THR A 240 -102.63 55.29 79.40
CA THR A 240 -101.60 55.19 80.45
C THR A 240 -100.84 56.50 80.69
N LYS A 241 -100.66 57.37 79.69
CA LYS A 241 -100.04 58.69 79.85
C LYS A 241 -100.80 59.60 80.81
N ARG A 242 -102.14 59.57 80.80
CA ARG A 242 -102.96 60.32 81.77
C ARG A 242 -102.70 59.88 83.21
N TYR A 243 -102.59 58.56 83.44
CA TYR A 243 -102.23 58.01 84.76
C TYR A 243 -100.75 58.24 85.14
N ILE A 244 -99.84 58.33 84.16
CA ILE A 244 -98.41 58.55 84.38
C ILE A 244 -98.10 60.03 84.70
N ASP A 245 -98.81 60.98 84.13
CA ASP A 245 -98.56 62.40 84.42
C ASP A 245 -98.99 62.78 85.85
N GLU A 246 -100.07 62.17 86.36
CA GLU A 246 -100.46 62.22 87.80
C GLU A 246 -99.40 61.58 88.72
N PHE A 247 -98.69 60.54 88.25
CA PHE A 247 -97.62 59.87 88.99
C PHE A 247 -96.26 60.61 88.89
N LYS A 248 -96.00 61.34 87.80
CA LYS A 248 -94.74 62.07 87.57
C LYS A 248 -94.60 63.31 88.46
N GLU A 249 -95.69 64.00 88.79
CA GLU A 249 -95.64 65.08 89.79
C GLU A 249 -95.17 64.53 91.15
N GLN A 250 -95.54 63.31 91.51
CA GLN A 250 -95.11 62.62 92.73
C GLN A 250 -93.68 62.05 92.65
N GLN A 251 -93.13 61.81 91.45
CA GLN A 251 -91.77 61.27 91.25
C GLN A 251 -90.69 62.35 91.06
N THR A 252 -91.05 63.58 90.66
CA THR A 252 -90.09 64.70 90.50
C THR A 252 -89.48 65.16 91.83
N THR A 253 -90.19 64.99 92.94
CA THR A 253 -89.69 65.18 94.30
C THR A 253 -88.69 64.10 94.70
N TRP A 254 -88.86 62.87 94.20
CA TRP A 254 -87.97 61.72 94.45
C TRP A 254 -86.66 61.77 93.63
N ARG A 255 -86.70 62.22 92.37
CA ARG A 255 -85.51 62.27 91.48
C ARG A 255 -84.44 63.31 91.84
N LYS A 256 -84.75 64.32 92.67
CA LYS A 256 -83.70 65.21 93.21
C LYS A 256 -82.79 64.48 94.21
N MET A 257 -83.29 63.44 94.89
CA MET A 257 -82.55 62.68 95.92
C MET A 257 -81.64 61.58 95.34
N GLU A 258 -81.79 61.24 94.06
CA GLU A 258 -81.06 60.11 93.45
C GLU A 258 -79.92 60.56 92.52
N ARG A 259 -79.95 61.82 92.03
CA ARG A 259 -78.85 62.40 91.23
C ARG A 259 -77.54 62.55 92.00
N GLU A 260 -77.58 62.74 93.32
CA GLU A 260 -76.39 62.74 94.18
C GLU A 260 -75.74 61.35 94.30
N LYS A 261 -76.46 60.26 94.00
CA LYS A 261 -75.91 58.89 94.05
C LYS A 261 -75.20 58.48 92.75
N MET A 262 -75.59 59.05 91.61
CA MET A 262 -75.03 58.71 90.29
C MET A 262 -73.67 59.37 89.98
N GLU A 263 -73.34 60.49 90.64
CA GLU A 263 -72.02 61.12 90.48
C GLU A 263 -70.88 60.28 91.10
N ALA A 264 -71.20 59.39 92.04
CA ALA A 264 -70.25 58.46 92.66
C ALA A 264 -69.94 57.21 91.79
N GLU A 265 -70.83 56.80 90.88
CA GLU A 265 -70.60 55.62 90.02
C GLU A 265 -69.75 55.94 88.77
N ASN A 266 -69.76 57.18 88.30
CA ASN A 266 -68.93 57.60 87.16
C ASN A 266 -67.42 57.62 87.44
N GLN A 267 -66.98 57.58 88.71
CA GLN A 267 -65.56 57.43 89.06
C GLN A 267 -65.05 55.99 88.91
N ARG A 268 -65.93 54.98 88.88
CA ARG A 268 -65.53 53.56 88.74
C ARG A 268 -65.28 53.13 87.29
N ILE A 269 -65.80 53.88 86.32
CA ILE A 269 -65.68 53.55 84.89
C ILE A 269 -64.30 53.95 84.31
N LEU A 270 -63.64 54.98 84.87
CA LEU A 270 -62.29 55.39 84.46
C LEU A 270 -61.18 54.40 84.86
N ALA A 271 -61.39 53.59 85.91
CA ALA A 271 -60.40 52.63 86.40
C ALA A 271 -60.27 51.37 85.52
N PHE A 272 -61.32 51.01 84.76
CA PHE A 272 -61.32 49.80 83.93
C PHE A 272 -60.58 49.99 82.59
N GLY A 273 -60.55 51.22 82.04
CA GLY A 273 -59.84 51.55 80.80
C GLY A 273 -58.31 51.43 80.89
N ASN A 274 -57.73 51.81 82.02
CA ASN A 274 -56.27 51.75 82.24
C ASN A 274 -55.73 50.31 82.40
N MET A 275 -56.59 49.30 82.56
CA MET A 275 -56.18 47.89 82.72
C MET A 275 -56.14 47.09 81.41
N GLN A 276 -56.69 47.60 80.31
CA GLN A 276 -56.63 46.98 78.98
C GLN A 276 -55.34 47.36 78.24
N GLN A 277 -54.89 48.62 78.34
CA GLN A 277 -53.68 49.11 77.65
C GLN A 277 -52.38 48.47 78.16
N ARG A 278 -52.27 48.19 79.47
CA ARG A 278 -51.10 47.49 80.05
C ARG A 278 -50.91 46.05 79.55
N ARG A 279 -51.99 45.39 79.10
CA ARG A 279 -51.94 43.99 78.61
C ARG A 279 -51.43 43.86 77.18
N GLU A 280 -51.57 44.90 76.37
CA GLU A 280 -51.04 44.92 75.00
C GLU A 280 -49.55 45.29 74.97
N GLU A 281 -49.11 46.18 75.87
CA GLU A 281 -47.70 46.57 76.01
C GLU A 281 -46.81 45.39 76.43
N ASP A 282 -47.25 44.54 77.36
CA ASP A 282 -46.51 43.34 77.79
C ASP A 282 -46.38 42.26 76.70
N ARG A 283 -47.37 42.17 75.79
CA ARG A 283 -47.37 41.22 74.67
C ARG A 283 -46.36 41.61 73.58
N MET A 284 -46.24 42.91 73.32
CA MET A 284 -45.30 43.46 72.34
C MET A 284 -43.84 43.42 72.84
N ALA A 285 -43.61 43.51 74.16
CA ALA A 285 -42.29 43.38 74.76
C ALA A 285 -41.70 41.95 74.62
N GLN A 286 -42.52 40.91 74.81
CA GLN A 286 -42.07 39.50 74.70
C GLN A 286 -41.73 39.06 73.28
N ILE A 287 -42.34 39.68 72.26
CA ILE A 287 -42.05 39.40 70.84
C ILE A 287 -40.68 39.98 70.47
N ARG A 288 -40.38 41.21 70.91
CA ARG A 288 -39.09 41.87 70.65
C ARG A 288 -37.91 41.10 71.27
N GLU A 289 -38.09 40.60 72.50
CA GLU A 289 -37.05 39.81 73.19
C GLU A 289 -36.75 38.46 72.49
N ARG A 290 -37.75 37.86 71.80
CA ARG A 290 -37.57 36.64 71.01
C ARG A 290 -36.91 36.90 69.65
N GLU A 291 -37.19 38.05 69.05
CA GLU A 291 -36.55 38.47 67.80
C GLU A 291 -35.07 38.84 68.00
N GLU A 292 -34.73 39.49 69.13
CA GLU A 292 -33.33 39.80 69.49
C GLU A 292 -32.51 38.53 69.74
N LYS A 293 -33.09 37.51 70.40
CA LYS A 293 -32.42 36.21 70.58
C LYS A 293 -32.25 35.44 69.27
N LYS A 294 -33.17 35.58 68.31
CA LYS A 294 -33.03 34.99 66.96
C LYS A 294 -31.98 35.71 66.12
N LYS A 295 -31.92 37.05 66.19
CA LYS A 295 -30.87 37.85 65.54
C LYS A 295 -29.49 37.53 66.10
N ALA A 296 -29.34 37.42 67.43
CA ALA A 296 -28.08 37.02 68.05
C ALA A 296 -27.59 35.62 67.60
N ILE A 297 -28.50 34.65 67.41
CA ILE A 297 -28.13 33.32 66.88
C ILE A 297 -27.77 33.40 65.39
N GLN A 298 -28.47 34.22 64.61
CA GLN A 298 -28.18 34.43 63.20
C GLN A 298 -26.83 35.16 62.98
N ASP A 299 -26.50 36.11 63.85
CA ASP A 299 -25.22 36.83 63.85
C ASP A 299 -24.05 35.91 64.28
N MET A 300 -24.27 35.04 65.27
CA MET A 300 -23.28 34.02 65.65
C MET A 300 -23.07 32.98 64.53
N LEU A 301 -24.13 32.62 63.79
CA LEU A 301 -24.04 31.68 62.67
C LEU A 301 -23.36 32.33 61.45
N SER A 302 -23.62 33.60 61.18
CA SER A 302 -22.97 34.35 60.09
C SER A 302 -21.49 34.58 60.38
N GLU A 303 -21.12 34.90 61.62
CA GLU A 303 -19.71 34.95 62.04
C GLU A 303 -19.01 33.60 61.94
N HIS A 304 -19.68 32.50 62.28
CA HIS A 304 -19.12 31.15 62.15
C HIS A 304 -18.91 30.77 60.67
N ILE A 305 -19.87 31.07 59.80
CA ILE A 305 -19.75 30.83 58.35
C ILE A 305 -18.63 31.70 57.75
N GLN A 306 -18.51 32.96 58.16
CA GLN A 306 -17.41 33.84 57.72
C GLN A 306 -16.04 33.36 58.20
N ARG A 307 -15.93 32.88 59.45
CA ARG A 307 -14.67 32.27 59.94
C ARG A 307 -14.30 31.00 59.18
N GLU A 308 -15.26 30.13 58.86
CA GLU A 308 -14.99 28.94 58.03
C GLU A 308 -14.63 29.29 56.58
N GLN A 309 -15.24 30.32 56.00
CA GLN A 309 -14.89 30.81 54.66
C GLN A 309 -13.49 31.41 54.63
N LEU A 310 -13.13 32.25 55.60
CA LEU A 310 -11.79 32.81 55.73
C LEU A 310 -10.74 31.72 55.94
N GLN A 311 -11.03 30.69 56.75
CA GLN A 311 -10.11 29.56 56.92
C GLN A 311 -9.94 28.73 55.63
N ARG A 312 -11.00 28.59 54.82
CA ARG A 312 -10.89 27.93 53.51
C ARG A 312 -10.11 28.77 52.51
N GLU A 313 -10.35 30.08 52.49
CA GLU A 313 -9.60 31.03 51.66
C GLU A 313 -8.12 31.09 52.07
N GLU A 314 -7.80 31.07 53.36
CA GLU A 314 -6.42 30.96 53.87
C GLU A 314 -5.76 29.64 53.45
N LEU A 315 -6.48 28.51 53.54
CA LEU A 315 -5.96 27.21 53.10
C LEU A 315 -5.77 27.12 51.58
N ASP A 316 -6.66 27.75 50.80
CA ASP A 316 -6.55 27.81 49.34
C ASP A 316 -5.44 28.79 48.92
N GLN A 317 -5.25 29.91 49.62
CA GLN A 317 -4.09 30.81 49.44
C GLN A 317 -2.77 30.08 49.76
N ILE A 318 -2.71 29.32 50.86
CA ILE A 318 -1.51 28.53 51.20
C ILE A 318 -1.24 27.44 50.14
N ARG A 319 -2.29 26.85 49.55
CA ARG A 319 -2.12 25.90 48.42
C ARG A 319 -1.62 26.60 47.16
N GLU A 320 -2.15 27.78 46.84
CA GLU A 320 -1.71 28.56 45.69
C GLU A 320 -0.26 29.03 45.87
N GLU A 321 0.12 29.47 47.07
CA GLU A 321 1.49 29.82 47.42
C GLU A 321 2.44 28.61 47.32
N LEU A 322 2.06 27.45 47.86
CA LEU A 322 2.84 26.21 47.72
C LEU A 322 2.97 25.77 46.25
N TYR A 323 1.92 25.87 45.45
CA TYR A 323 1.97 25.52 44.03
C TYR A 323 2.88 26.48 43.25
N LEU A 324 2.84 27.78 43.55
CA LEU A 324 3.73 28.77 42.95
C LEU A 324 5.18 28.58 43.41
N GLU A 325 5.40 28.20 44.67
CA GLU A 325 6.72 27.92 45.22
C GLU A 325 7.31 26.61 44.65
N GLU A 326 6.51 25.55 44.47
CA GLU A 326 6.89 24.33 43.76
C GLU A 326 7.25 24.62 42.29
N GLN A 327 6.46 25.45 41.59
CA GLN A 327 6.80 25.87 40.23
C GLN A 327 8.08 26.70 40.19
N ALA A 328 8.31 27.58 41.17
CA ALA A 328 9.51 28.39 41.26
C ALA A 328 10.75 27.53 41.60
N GLU A 329 10.63 26.53 42.47
CA GLU A 329 11.69 25.57 42.73
C GLU A 329 11.99 24.69 41.52
N GLN A 330 10.97 24.23 40.79
CA GLN A 330 11.16 23.51 39.53
C GLN A 330 11.85 24.38 38.48
N ALA A 331 11.50 25.67 38.38
CA ALA A 331 12.19 26.60 37.49
C ALA A 331 13.66 26.80 37.90
N ARG A 332 13.95 26.96 39.19
CA ARG A 332 15.33 27.04 39.72
C ARG A 332 16.13 25.76 39.46
N GLN A 333 15.52 24.59 39.63
CA GLN A 333 16.17 23.30 39.34
C GLN A 333 16.47 23.17 37.84
N ARG A 334 15.55 23.57 36.96
CA ARG A 334 15.81 23.61 35.50
C ARG A 334 16.93 24.58 35.14
N GLU A 335 16.99 25.75 35.78
CA GLU A 335 18.08 26.70 35.58
C GLU A 335 19.43 26.13 36.06
N ILE A 336 19.45 25.42 37.19
CA ILE A 336 20.65 24.73 37.70
C ILE A 336 21.07 23.61 36.73
N GLU A 337 20.13 22.80 36.22
CA GLU A 337 20.41 21.75 35.24
C GLU A 337 20.94 22.32 33.91
N ASP A 338 20.39 23.45 33.44
CA ASP A 338 20.85 24.10 32.23
C ASP A 338 22.23 24.76 32.41
N LEU A 339 22.50 25.31 33.60
CA LEU A 339 23.84 25.78 33.97
C LEU A 339 24.83 24.60 34.08
N GLU A 340 24.43 23.47 34.66
CA GLU A 340 25.25 22.25 34.70
C GLU A 340 25.54 21.72 33.30
N LYS A 341 24.55 21.67 32.40
CA LYS A 341 24.74 21.26 31.00
C LYS A 341 25.73 22.20 30.28
N LYS A 342 25.61 23.51 30.49
CA LYS A 342 26.55 24.50 29.93
C LYS A 342 27.97 24.32 30.49
N ILE A 343 28.12 24.02 31.78
CA ILE A 343 29.42 23.74 32.41
C ILE A 343 30.02 22.43 31.90
N ARG A 344 29.21 21.36 31.77
CA ARG A 344 29.66 20.07 31.22
C ARG A 344 30.11 20.21 29.77
N GLN A 345 29.34 20.91 28.94
CA GLN A 345 29.73 21.21 27.55
C GLN A 345 31.05 22.00 27.48
N ARG A 346 31.25 22.96 28.39
CA ARG A 346 32.49 23.75 28.44
C ARG A 346 33.70 22.91 28.88
N LEU A 347 33.52 21.99 29.83
CA LEU A 347 34.55 21.05 30.28
C LEU A 347 34.86 19.99 29.22
N GLU A 348 33.86 19.48 28.49
CA GLU A 348 34.06 18.56 27.36
C GLU A 348 34.80 19.24 26.21
N LEU A 349 34.50 20.51 25.92
CA LEU A 349 35.26 21.29 24.93
C LEU A 349 36.71 21.53 25.36
N GLN A 350 36.97 21.77 26.65
CA GLN A 350 38.34 21.88 27.17
C GLN A 350 39.09 20.53 27.08
N ARG A 351 38.46 19.42 27.47
CA ARG A 351 39.06 18.08 27.37
C ARG A 351 39.37 17.68 25.93
N THR A 352 38.44 17.91 25.01
CA THR A 352 38.64 17.59 23.58
C THR A 352 39.74 18.45 22.96
N PHE A 353 39.90 19.71 23.39
CA PHE A 353 41.02 20.55 22.99
C PHE A 353 42.37 20.05 23.54
N GLU A 354 42.42 19.63 24.81
CA GLU A 354 43.61 19.04 25.43
C GLU A 354 44.02 17.72 24.73
N GLU A 355 43.06 16.86 24.42
CA GLU A 355 43.27 15.60 23.69
C GLU A 355 43.78 15.84 22.26
N GLN A 356 43.22 16.82 21.54
CA GLN A 356 43.72 17.20 20.20
C GLN A 356 45.14 17.75 20.23
N MET A 357 45.48 18.55 21.25
CA MET A 357 46.83 19.11 21.40
C MET A 357 47.85 18.03 21.76
N ALA A 358 47.49 17.08 22.63
CA ALA A 358 48.33 15.92 22.96
C ALA A 358 48.55 15.02 21.74
N PHE A 359 47.50 14.75 20.95
CA PHE A 359 47.61 13.99 19.71
C PHE A 359 48.52 14.67 18.68
N LYS A 360 48.40 15.99 18.52
CA LYS A 360 49.26 16.78 17.62
C LYS A 360 50.74 16.78 18.04
N GLN A 361 51.03 16.76 19.34
CA GLN A 361 52.39 16.66 19.86
C GLN A 361 53.01 15.29 19.58
N ILE A 362 52.25 14.20 19.74
CA ILE A 362 52.72 12.83 19.44
C ILE A 362 53.05 12.67 17.95
N VAL A 363 52.20 13.20 17.05
CA VAL A 363 52.44 13.17 15.60
C VAL A 363 53.70 13.95 15.21
N GLN A 364 53.96 15.10 15.84
CA GLN A 364 55.19 15.87 15.58
C GLN A 364 56.46 15.20 16.10
N GLN A 365 56.38 14.41 17.17
CA GLN A 365 57.53 13.64 17.68
C GLN A 365 57.86 12.48 16.75
N ALA A 366 56.85 11.73 16.28
CA ALA A 366 57.04 10.63 15.33
C ALA A 366 57.65 11.11 13.99
N ALA A 367 57.22 12.27 13.47
CA ALA A 367 57.77 12.83 12.24
C ALA A 367 59.27 13.22 12.36
N LYS A 368 59.72 13.66 13.55
CA LYS A 368 61.14 13.99 13.79
C LYS A 368 62.02 12.75 13.86
N GLU A 369 61.51 11.66 14.46
CA GLU A 369 62.21 10.38 14.54
C GLU A 369 62.40 9.75 13.15
N GLU A 370 61.41 9.90 12.26
CA GLU A 370 61.52 9.46 10.86
C GLU A 370 62.55 10.27 10.05
N GLU A 371 62.64 11.59 10.25
CA GLU A 371 63.63 12.44 9.59
C GLU A 371 65.08 12.13 10.03
N GLU A 372 65.29 11.79 11.30
CA GLU A 372 66.62 11.42 11.82
C GLU A 372 67.09 10.06 11.29
N ALA A 373 66.18 9.09 11.17
CA ALA A 373 66.46 7.80 10.55
C ALA A 373 66.85 7.95 9.07
N PHE A 374 66.20 8.86 8.34
CA PHE A 374 66.52 9.14 6.93
C PHE A 374 67.89 9.82 6.77
N ARG A 375 68.26 10.74 7.68
CA ARG A 375 69.57 11.43 7.66
C ARG A 375 70.74 10.48 7.90
N GLN A 376 70.58 9.49 8.77
CA GLN A 376 71.61 8.48 9.06
C GLN A 376 71.83 7.51 7.88
N ALA A 377 70.77 7.13 7.18
CA ALA A 377 70.86 6.26 5.99
C ALA A 377 71.57 6.94 4.80
N MET A 378 71.41 8.25 4.64
CA MET A 378 72.02 9.00 3.54
C MET A 378 73.53 9.19 3.73
N LEU A 379 74.01 9.36 4.97
CA LEU A 379 75.43 9.50 5.29
C LEU A 379 76.22 8.18 5.13
N ALA A 380 75.58 7.03 5.32
CA ALA A 380 76.19 5.72 5.14
C ALA A 380 76.51 5.40 3.66
N LYS A 381 75.63 5.83 2.73
CA LYS A 381 75.83 5.62 1.28
C LYS A 381 77.01 6.40 0.71
N PHE A 382 77.20 7.66 1.11
CA PHE A 382 78.31 8.47 0.61
C PHE A 382 79.69 7.95 1.07
N ALA A 383 79.77 7.29 2.22
CA ALA A 383 81.00 6.69 2.72
C ALA A 383 81.42 5.41 1.97
N GLU A 384 80.48 4.70 1.33
CA GLU A 384 80.77 3.52 0.52
C GLU A 384 81.28 3.88 -0.88
N ASP A 385 80.79 4.98 -1.45
CA ASP A 385 81.17 5.43 -2.80
C ASP A 385 82.54 6.13 -2.84
N ASP A 386 82.96 6.83 -1.78
CA ASP A 386 84.30 7.46 -1.71
C ASP A 386 85.46 6.44 -1.60
N ARG A 387 85.17 5.18 -1.25
CA ARG A 387 86.18 4.12 -1.06
C ARG A 387 86.56 3.41 -2.37
N ILE A 388 85.75 3.53 -3.42
CA ILE A 388 85.89 2.77 -4.68
C ILE A 388 86.61 3.59 -5.78
N GLU A 389 86.79 4.90 -5.61
CA GLU A 389 87.24 5.78 -6.68
C GLU A 389 88.77 5.86 -6.90
N GLN A 390 89.61 5.39 -5.97
CA GLN A 390 91.06 5.64 -6.00
C GLN A 390 91.96 4.55 -6.64
N MET A 391 91.46 3.45 -7.19
CA MET A 391 92.34 2.29 -7.51
C MET A 391 92.32 1.74 -8.94
N ASN A 392 91.91 2.48 -9.97
CA ASN A 392 91.99 1.94 -11.35
C ASN A 392 92.18 2.99 -12.46
N ALA A 393 93.27 3.77 -12.43
CA ALA A 393 93.54 4.78 -13.46
C ALA A 393 94.24 4.26 -14.74
N GLN A 394 94.90 3.09 -14.72
CA GLN A 394 95.74 2.66 -15.86
C GLN A 394 95.17 1.50 -16.71
N LYS A 395 94.22 0.71 -16.17
CA LYS A 395 93.37 -0.21 -16.97
C LYS A 395 92.28 0.51 -17.78
N ARG A 396 92.04 1.81 -17.50
CA ARG A 396 91.01 2.63 -18.14
C ARG A 396 91.21 2.79 -19.65
N ARG A 397 92.43 3.04 -20.16
CA ARG A 397 92.62 3.39 -21.59
C ARG A 397 92.41 2.25 -22.59
N MET A 398 92.86 1.02 -22.29
CA MET A 398 92.68 -0.12 -23.20
C MET A 398 91.27 -0.70 -23.11
N LYS A 399 90.71 -0.81 -21.90
CA LYS A 399 89.29 -1.16 -21.72
C LYS A 399 88.35 -0.08 -22.27
N GLN A 400 88.70 1.21 -22.27
CA GLN A 400 87.85 2.28 -22.82
C GLN A 400 87.59 2.14 -24.32
N LEU A 401 88.48 1.54 -25.12
CA LEU A 401 88.25 1.37 -26.56
C LEU A 401 87.37 0.14 -26.86
N GLU A 402 87.58 -0.96 -26.15
CA GLU A 402 86.69 -2.14 -26.22
C GLU A 402 85.33 -1.85 -25.58
N HIS A 403 85.29 -1.15 -24.44
CA HIS A 403 84.07 -0.63 -23.84
C HIS A 403 83.44 0.44 -24.73
N LYS A 404 84.16 1.30 -25.46
CA LYS A 404 83.52 2.24 -26.40
C LYS A 404 82.80 1.49 -27.52
N ARG A 405 83.43 0.49 -28.14
CA ARG A 405 82.78 -0.34 -29.18
C ARG A 405 81.65 -1.21 -28.62
N ALA A 406 81.82 -1.78 -27.41
CA ALA A 406 80.78 -2.55 -26.74
C ALA A 406 79.64 -1.66 -26.23
N VAL A 407 79.92 -0.43 -25.77
CA VAL A 407 78.93 0.58 -25.37
C VAL A 407 78.23 1.17 -26.58
N GLU A 408 78.90 1.36 -27.72
CA GLU A 408 78.26 1.75 -28.99
C GLU A 408 77.33 0.65 -29.50
N LYS A 409 77.75 -0.62 -29.48
CA LYS A 409 76.85 -1.75 -29.77
C LYS A 409 75.70 -1.85 -28.77
N LEU A 410 75.94 -1.68 -27.47
CA LEU A 410 74.89 -1.63 -26.45
C LEU A 410 73.99 -0.39 -26.61
N LEU A 411 74.49 0.73 -27.14
CA LEU A 411 73.71 1.93 -27.43
C LEU A 411 72.89 1.76 -28.69
N GLU A 412 73.40 1.08 -29.73
CA GLU A 412 72.67 0.72 -30.94
C GLU A 412 71.62 -0.34 -30.65
N GLU A 413 71.94 -1.39 -29.88
CA GLU A 413 70.99 -2.38 -29.38
C GLU A 413 69.95 -1.73 -28.47
N ARG A 414 70.34 -0.79 -27.58
CA ARG A 414 69.39 -0.04 -26.75
C ARG A 414 68.52 0.93 -27.56
N ARG A 415 69.05 1.53 -28.64
CA ARG A 415 68.26 2.35 -29.57
C ARG A 415 67.28 1.48 -30.38
N GLN A 416 67.72 0.32 -30.86
CA GLN A 416 66.86 -0.64 -31.55
C GLN A 416 65.79 -1.22 -30.62
N GLN A 417 66.14 -1.55 -29.37
CA GLN A 417 65.19 -1.95 -28.33
C GLN A 417 64.22 -0.81 -28.01
N PHE A 418 64.70 0.43 -27.86
CA PHE A 418 63.83 1.59 -27.62
C PHE A 418 62.87 1.87 -28.78
N ILE A 419 63.32 1.71 -30.04
CA ILE A 419 62.46 1.85 -31.22
C ILE A 419 61.46 0.69 -31.26
N ALA A 420 61.89 -0.55 -31.02
CA ALA A 420 61.01 -1.71 -30.98
C ALA A 420 59.98 -1.63 -29.84
N ASP A 421 60.37 -1.13 -28.67
CA ASP A 421 59.49 -0.91 -27.52
C ASP A 421 58.51 0.23 -27.79
N LYS A 422 58.96 1.32 -28.47
CA LYS A 422 58.09 2.41 -28.94
C LYS A 422 57.08 1.93 -29.99
N GLU A 423 57.50 1.08 -30.93
CA GLU A 423 56.62 0.51 -31.95
C GLU A 423 55.62 -0.46 -31.32
N ARG A 424 56.05 -1.28 -30.35
CA ARG A 424 55.16 -2.13 -29.55
C ARG A 424 54.16 -1.31 -28.74
N GLU A 425 54.60 -0.27 -28.04
CA GLU A 425 53.72 0.63 -27.28
C GLU A 425 52.71 1.32 -28.20
N LEU A 426 53.11 1.73 -29.40
CA LEU A 426 52.22 2.34 -30.38
C LEU A 426 51.22 1.34 -30.96
N GLN A 427 51.64 0.09 -31.21
CA GLN A 427 50.75 -1.00 -31.63
C GLN A 427 49.75 -1.35 -30.51
N GLU A 428 50.20 -1.47 -29.27
CA GLU A 428 49.34 -1.71 -28.10
C GLU A 428 48.31 -0.59 -27.94
N ARG A 429 48.72 0.68 -28.04
CA ARG A 429 47.78 1.81 -28.02
C ARG A 429 46.76 1.76 -29.14
N GLN A 430 47.18 1.44 -30.37
CA GLN A 430 46.24 1.30 -31.49
C GLN A 430 45.26 0.15 -31.28
N GLU A 431 45.70 -0.96 -30.69
CA GLU A 431 44.82 -2.07 -30.33
C GLU A 431 43.85 -1.70 -29.21
N GLU A 432 44.32 -0.97 -28.19
CA GLU A 432 43.49 -0.45 -27.11
C GLU A 432 42.44 0.52 -27.65
N GLU A 433 42.82 1.47 -28.52
CA GLU A 433 41.89 2.40 -29.18
C GLU A 433 40.83 1.65 -30.00
N LYS A 434 41.21 0.61 -30.74
CA LYS A 434 40.26 -0.23 -31.49
C LYS A 434 39.32 -0.99 -30.55
N ARG A 435 39.83 -1.56 -29.45
CA ARG A 435 39.02 -2.26 -28.44
C ARG A 435 38.06 -1.31 -27.74
N GLU A 436 38.50 -0.11 -27.41
CA GLU A 436 37.66 0.93 -26.83
C GLU A 436 36.60 1.41 -27.82
N ALA A 437 36.96 1.67 -29.08
CA ALA A 437 36.01 2.07 -30.11
C ALA A 437 34.94 0.99 -30.33
N PHE A 438 35.34 -0.28 -30.37
CA PHE A 438 34.42 -1.42 -30.45
C PHE A 438 33.50 -1.50 -29.22
N ARG A 439 34.05 -1.32 -28.01
CA ARG A 439 33.25 -1.26 -26.78
C ARG A 439 32.25 -0.11 -26.80
N ARG A 440 32.66 1.08 -27.26
CA ARG A 440 31.78 2.26 -27.38
C ARG A 440 30.66 2.02 -28.40
N ALA A 441 30.95 1.38 -29.53
CA ALA A 441 29.93 0.99 -30.51
C ALA A 441 28.90 0.04 -29.91
N ILE A 442 29.33 -0.99 -29.18
CA ILE A 442 28.41 -1.91 -28.49
C ILE A 442 27.56 -1.19 -27.44
N ILE A 443 28.15 -0.27 -26.66
CA ILE A 443 27.42 0.53 -25.68
C ILE A 443 26.31 1.34 -26.37
N GLU A 444 26.64 1.99 -27.48
CA GLU A 444 25.68 2.81 -28.22
C GLU A 444 24.54 1.96 -28.83
N GLU A 445 24.86 0.80 -29.42
CA GLU A 445 23.85 -0.16 -29.90
C GLU A 445 22.91 -0.63 -28.78
N GLU A 446 23.48 -1.00 -27.63
CA GLU A 446 22.71 -1.44 -26.47
C GLU A 446 21.86 -0.31 -25.88
N ARG A 447 22.38 0.92 -25.89
CA ARG A 447 21.63 2.11 -25.48
C ARG A 447 20.41 2.31 -26.36
N GLN A 448 20.59 2.29 -27.69
CA GLN A 448 19.49 2.43 -28.64
C GLN A 448 18.46 1.29 -28.50
N LYS A 449 18.92 0.06 -28.25
CA LYS A 449 18.05 -1.09 -28.00
C LYS A 449 17.19 -0.91 -26.74
N LEU A 450 17.79 -0.47 -25.64
CA LEU A 450 17.06 -0.17 -24.39
C LEU A 450 16.03 0.96 -24.61
N LEU A 451 16.41 2.01 -25.33
CA LEU A 451 15.49 3.09 -25.67
C LEU A 451 14.32 2.59 -26.52
N LYS A 452 14.56 1.79 -27.57
CA LYS A 452 13.49 1.23 -28.42
C LYS A 452 12.49 0.40 -27.62
N GLN A 453 12.95 -0.38 -26.65
CA GLN A 453 12.11 -1.25 -25.84
C GLN A 453 11.25 -0.45 -24.84
N HIS A 454 11.82 0.55 -24.20
CA HIS A 454 11.20 1.21 -23.05
C HIS A 454 10.57 2.57 -23.35
N ALA A 455 11.07 3.31 -24.34
CA ALA A 455 10.65 4.68 -24.60
C ALA A 455 9.16 4.77 -24.96
N THR A 456 8.66 3.87 -25.82
CA THR A 456 7.25 3.84 -26.22
C THR A 456 6.30 3.60 -25.04
N GLN A 457 6.67 2.70 -24.12
CA GLN A 457 5.86 2.38 -22.94
C GLN A 457 5.88 3.48 -21.88
N LEU A 458 6.95 4.26 -21.85
CA LEU A 458 7.18 5.34 -20.89
C LEU A 458 6.86 6.73 -21.48
N LEU A 459 6.16 6.77 -22.61
CA LEU A 459 5.75 8.02 -23.22
C LEU A 459 4.99 8.88 -22.22
N GLY A 460 5.48 10.11 -22.00
CA GLY A 460 4.94 11.04 -21.01
C GLY A 460 5.54 10.95 -19.60
N TYR A 461 6.38 9.95 -19.32
CA TYR A 461 7.05 9.77 -18.02
C TYR A 461 8.58 9.64 -18.15
N LEU A 462 9.13 9.87 -19.35
CA LEU A 462 10.56 9.82 -19.64
C LEU A 462 11.33 10.98 -18.97
N PRO A 463 12.40 10.69 -18.21
CA PRO A 463 13.30 11.68 -17.65
C PRO A 463 13.99 12.57 -18.69
N LYS A 464 14.40 13.77 -18.27
CA LYS A 464 15.16 14.72 -19.10
C LYS A 464 16.54 14.16 -19.46
N GLY A 465 17.02 14.47 -20.67
CA GLY A 465 18.38 14.12 -21.11
C GLY A 465 18.62 12.63 -21.38
N ILE A 466 17.56 11.88 -21.74
CA ILE A 466 17.66 10.46 -22.15
C ILE A 466 18.12 10.32 -23.61
N PHE A 467 17.76 11.27 -24.47
CA PHE A 467 18.18 11.33 -25.87
C PHE A 467 19.39 12.25 -26.00
N LYS A 468 20.46 11.80 -26.68
CA LYS A 468 21.68 12.60 -26.90
C LYS A 468 21.50 13.60 -28.04
N GLY A 469 20.61 13.32 -29.01
CA GLY A 469 20.31 14.23 -30.12
C GLY A 469 19.08 13.84 -30.93
N GLU A 470 18.84 14.57 -32.04
CA GLU A 470 17.73 14.31 -32.97
C GLU A 470 17.84 12.95 -33.67
N GLU A 471 19.07 12.42 -33.80
CA GLU A 471 19.34 11.09 -34.35
C GLU A 471 18.65 9.96 -33.57
N ASP A 472 18.49 10.12 -32.25
CA ASP A 472 17.77 9.14 -31.45
C ASP A 472 16.25 9.21 -31.65
N LEU A 473 15.72 10.43 -31.82
CA LEU A 473 14.30 10.68 -32.12
C LEU A 473 13.95 10.18 -33.53
N ASN A 474 14.88 10.33 -34.47
CA ASN A 474 15.22 9.46 -35.61
C ASN A 474 14.56 8.07 -35.63
N MET A 475 14.74 7.34 -34.53
CA MET A 475 14.45 5.91 -34.47
C MET A 475 12.99 5.58 -34.14
N PHE A 476 12.18 6.59 -33.81
CA PHE A 476 10.80 6.43 -33.36
C PHE A 476 9.80 7.07 -34.33
N ASP A 477 8.55 6.60 -34.27
CA ASP A 477 7.44 7.04 -35.11
C ASP A 477 7.11 8.53 -34.95
N GLU A 478 6.48 9.13 -35.95
CA GLU A 478 6.11 10.57 -35.92
C GLU A 478 5.18 10.93 -34.75
N GLU A 479 4.30 10.01 -34.33
CA GLU A 479 3.40 10.21 -33.19
C GLU A 479 4.17 10.33 -31.88
N PHE A 480 5.21 9.51 -31.69
CA PHE A 480 6.11 9.58 -30.54
C PHE A 480 6.85 10.91 -30.50
N ARG A 481 7.33 11.40 -31.66
CA ARG A 481 8.03 12.68 -31.74
C ARG A 481 7.13 13.86 -31.40
N LYS A 482 5.92 13.90 -31.97
CA LYS A 482 4.96 14.99 -31.73
C LYS A 482 4.55 15.06 -30.26
N THR A 483 4.28 13.93 -29.63
CA THR A 483 3.90 13.86 -28.22
C THR A 483 5.04 14.22 -27.28
N PHE A 484 6.26 13.78 -27.58
CA PHE A 484 7.45 14.15 -26.81
C PHE A 484 7.79 15.64 -26.94
N GLN A 485 7.76 16.20 -28.16
CA GLN A 485 8.05 17.62 -28.41
C GLN A 485 7.02 18.56 -27.77
N LYS A 486 5.72 18.27 -27.93
CA LYS A 486 4.62 19.08 -27.39
C LYS A 486 4.70 19.21 -25.85
N ARG A 487 5.10 18.14 -25.17
CA ARG A 487 5.27 18.18 -23.71
C ARG A 487 6.60 18.79 -23.29
N SER A 488 7.64 18.68 -24.11
CA SER A 488 8.87 19.44 -23.87
C SER A 488 8.58 20.94 -23.92
N SER A 489 7.76 21.42 -24.86
CA SER A 489 7.36 22.84 -24.91
C SER A 489 6.45 23.25 -23.76
N ASP A 490 5.48 22.41 -23.36
CA ASP A 490 4.60 22.67 -22.19
C ASP A 490 5.34 22.64 -20.84
N MET A 491 6.53 22.04 -20.75
CA MET A 491 7.37 22.06 -19.55
C MET A 491 8.37 23.23 -19.52
N PHE A 492 8.53 23.94 -20.63
CA PHE A 492 9.38 25.15 -20.74
C PHE A 492 8.58 26.44 -20.55
N SER A 493 7.26 26.38 -20.37
CA SER A 493 6.48 27.48 -19.80
C SER A 493 6.74 27.56 -18.29
N GLU A 494 6.95 28.78 -17.81
CA GLU A 494 7.56 29.15 -16.52
C GLU A 494 6.71 28.85 -15.26
N ASP A 495 5.69 27.97 -15.34
CA ASP A 495 4.71 27.72 -14.27
C ASP A 495 4.82 26.33 -13.61
N GLY A 496 5.80 25.51 -13.98
CA GLY A 496 5.86 24.10 -13.57
C GLY A 496 6.68 23.76 -12.31
N TRP A 497 7.25 24.74 -11.60
CA TRP A 497 8.18 24.50 -10.49
C TRP A 497 7.64 24.81 -9.08
N ASP A 498 6.34 25.10 -8.94
CA ASP A 498 5.68 25.19 -7.64
C ASP A 498 4.40 24.34 -7.64
N SER A 499 4.52 23.04 -7.32
CA SER A 499 3.49 22.20 -6.70
C SER A 499 4.02 20.83 -6.28
#